data_AF-A0A9E3SXX7-F1
#
_entry.id   AF-A0A9E3SXX7-F1
#
_cell.length_a   1.000
_cell.length_b   1.000
_cell.length_c   1.000
_cell.angle_alpha   90.00
_cell.angle_beta   90.00
_cell.angle_gamma   90.00
#
_symmetry.space_group_name_H-M   'P 1'
#
loop_
_entity.id
_entity.type
_entity.pdbx_description
1 polymer ?
#
loop_
_entity_poly.entity_id
_entity_poly.type
_entity_poly.pdbx_seq_one_letter_code
_entity_poly.pdbx_strand_id
1 'polypeptide(L)'
;MLSTTQQETLQAVVNRIIPPDDWPGGWEAGVGDYLLRQFAGDLSDVLESYQQGLAALDIEAQAAYGSGFAPLDATRQDVLLERVEHGNVRTAWPLDPAMFFNLLVQHCAEGFYADPGSGGNRDEIAWKMIGFEVRG
;
A
#
# COMPACT_ATOMS: atom_id res chain seq x y z
N MET A 1 11.85 4.56 -10.10
CA MET A 1 11.73 4.72 -8.63
C MET A 1 10.54 5.62 -8.32
N LEU A 2 9.95 5.49 -7.14
CA LEU A 2 8.88 6.38 -6.67
C LEU A 2 9.44 7.74 -6.24
N SER A 3 8.67 8.80 -6.41
CA SER A 3 8.95 10.11 -5.81
C SER A 3 8.69 10.11 -4.30
N THR A 4 9.15 11.14 -3.59
CA THR A 4 8.88 11.29 -2.15
C THR A 4 7.38 11.30 -1.83
N THR A 5 6.59 12.11 -2.54
CA THR A 5 5.14 12.16 -2.35
C THR A 5 4.45 10.82 -2.66
N GLN A 6 4.93 10.09 -3.66
CA GLN A 6 4.42 8.75 -3.96
C GLN A 6 4.76 7.76 -2.83
N GLN A 7 5.96 7.83 -2.24
CA GLN A 7 6.32 7.00 -1.09
C GLN A 7 5.50 7.32 0.16
N GLU A 8 5.27 8.60 0.45
CA GLU A 8 4.42 9.05 1.56
C GLU A 8 2.97 8.57 1.37
N THR A 9 2.45 8.68 0.14
CA THR A 9 1.13 8.17 -0.22
C THR A 9 1.07 6.65 -0.05
N LEU A 10 2.08 5.94 -0.56
CA LEU A 10 2.15 4.49 -0.43
C LEU A 10 2.18 4.05 1.04
N GLN A 11 2.99 4.70 1.88
CA GLN A 11 3.02 4.43 3.31
C GLN A 11 1.65 4.62 3.97
N ALA A 12 0.96 5.72 3.66
CA ALA A 12 -0.37 5.97 4.19
C ALA A 12 -1.36 4.88 3.75
N VAL A 13 -1.35 4.49 2.48
CA VAL A 13 -2.20 3.42 1.93
C VAL A 13 -1.92 2.08 2.60
N VAL A 14 -0.65 1.68 2.70
CA VAL A 14 -0.24 0.41 3.35
C VAL A 14 -0.76 0.35 4.78
N ASN A 15 -0.68 1.45 5.53
CA ASN A 15 -1.17 1.54 6.91
C ASN A 15 -2.70 1.60 7.03
N ARG A 16 -3.44 1.71 5.93
CA ARG A 16 -4.90 1.53 5.88
C ARG A 16 -5.29 0.12 5.45
N ILE A 17 -4.52 -0.51 4.55
CA ILE A 17 -4.74 -1.92 4.17
C ILE A 17 -4.39 -2.87 5.31
N ILE A 18 -3.28 -2.61 6.01
CA ILE A 18 -2.85 -3.36 7.19
C ILE A 18 -2.60 -2.35 8.33
N PRO A 19 -3.66 -1.93 9.03
CA PRO A 19 -3.52 -0.99 10.13
C PRO A 19 -2.82 -1.65 11.33
N PRO A 20 -2.10 -0.87 12.15
CA PRO A 20 -1.58 -1.38 13.42
C PRO A 20 -2.74 -1.70 14.36
N ASP A 21 -2.59 -2.80 15.11
CA ASP A 21 -3.47 -3.19 16.21
C ASP A 21 -2.61 -3.51 17.46
N ASP A 22 -2.81 -4.67 18.10
CA ASP A 22 -1.87 -5.19 19.09
C ASP A 22 -0.50 -5.53 18.47
N TRP A 23 -0.41 -5.56 17.13
CA TRP A 23 0.79 -5.78 16.33
C TRP A 23 1.14 -4.59 15.43
N PRO A 24 2.41 -4.46 14.99
CA PRO A 24 2.82 -3.42 14.05
C PRO A 24 2.04 -3.46 12.73
N GLY A 25 1.73 -2.29 12.20
CA GLY A 25 1.03 -2.15 10.91
C GLY A 25 1.92 -2.56 9.73
N GLY A 26 1.33 -2.64 8.54
CA GLY A 26 2.01 -3.16 7.34
C GLY A 26 3.34 -2.46 7.02
N TRP A 27 3.41 -1.14 7.20
CA TRP A 27 4.64 -0.41 6.93
C TRP A 27 5.76 -0.77 7.92
N GLU A 28 5.43 -0.87 9.20
CA GLU A 28 6.37 -1.23 10.26
C GLU A 28 6.83 -2.69 10.13
N ALA A 29 5.93 -3.57 9.68
CA ALA A 29 6.23 -4.95 9.33
C ALA A 29 7.00 -5.11 8.00
N GLY A 30 7.43 -4.03 7.35
CA GLY A 30 8.35 -4.08 6.21
C GLY A 30 7.70 -4.23 4.84
N VAL A 31 6.38 -4.08 4.71
CA VAL A 31 5.68 -4.13 3.39
C VAL A 31 6.25 -3.09 2.42
N GLY A 32 6.61 -1.90 2.91
CA GLY A 32 7.22 -0.85 2.09
C GLY A 32 8.57 -1.28 1.50
N ASP A 33 9.43 -1.89 2.30
CA ASP A 33 10.74 -2.37 1.85
C ASP A 33 10.61 -3.49 0.83
N TYR A 34 9.68 -4.42 1.08
CA TYR A 34 9.30 -5.45 0.13
C TYR A 34 8.91 -4.84 -1.23
N LEU A 35 7.94 -3.94 -1.26
CA LEU A 35 7.46 -3.31 -2.49
C LEU A 35 8.57 -2.57 -3.24
N LEU A 36 9.37 -1.76 -2.54
CA LEU A 36 10.46 -1.02 -3.16
C LEU A 36 11.53 -1.94 -3.76
N ARG A 37 11.84 -3.06 -3.09
CA ARG A 37 12.75 -4.08 -3.61
C ARG A 37 12.16 -4.78 -4.83
N GLN A 38 10.89 -5.15 -4.78
CA GLN A 38 10.22 -5.83 -5.89
C GLN A 38 10.12 -4.92 -7.13
N PHE A 39 9.86 -3.62 -6.97
CA PHE A 39 9.88 -2.66 -8.08
C PHE A 39 11.25 -2.51 -8.75
N ALA A 40 12.34 -2.82 -8.04
CA ALA A 40 13.69 -2.85 -8.60
C ALA A 40 14.05 -4.22 -9.22
N GLY A 41 13.17 -5.21 -9.14
CA GLY A 41 13.35 -6.56 -9.64
C GLY A 41 12.09 -7.08 -10.34
N ASP A 42 11.47 -8.09 -9.76
CA ASP A 42 10.42 -8.91 -10.39
C ASP A 42 9.12 -8.14 -10.70
N LEU A 43 8.84 -7.05 -9.98
CA LEU A 43 7.67 -6.17 -10.22
C LEU A 43 8.03 -4.87 -10.92
N SER A 44 9.16 -4.82 -11.64
CA SER A 44 9.57 -3.64 -12.40
C SER A 44 8.55 -3.21 -13.46
N ASP A 45 7.87 -4.16 -14.11
CA ASP A 45 6.79 -3.88 -15.07
C ASP A 45 5.54 -3.25 -14.42
N VAL A 46 5.35 -3.47 -13.11
CA VAL A 46 4.19 -2.97 -12.35
C VAL A 46 4.45 -1.59 -11.74
N LEU A 47 5.71 -1.14 -11.71
CA LEU A 47 6.11 0.15 -11.14
C LEU A 47 5.37 1.33 -11.79
N GLU A 48 5.14 1.29 -13.11
CA GLU A 48 4.40 2.36 -13.80
C GLU A 48 2.96 2.48 -13.27
N SER A 49 2.28 1.34 -13.06
CA SER A 49 0.93 1.32 -12.49
C SER A 49 0.90 1.91 -11.09
N TYR A 50 1.92 1.66 -10.26
CA TYR A 50 2.06 2.29 -8.94
C TYR A 50 2.29 3.79 -9.03
N GLN A 51 3.19 4.24 -9.89
CA GLN A 51 3.46 5.66 -10.06
C GLN A 51 2.20 6.43 -10.49
N GLN A 52 1.47 5.87 -11.44
CA GLN A 52 0.23 6.42 -11.95
C GLN A 52 -0.89 6.40 -10.91
N GLY A 53 -1.12 5.26 -10.25
CA GLY A 53 -2.18 5.09 -9.27
C GLY A 53 -1.98 5.93 -8.00
N LEU A 54 -0.74 5.99 -7.49
CA LEU A 54 -0.42 6.82 -6.31
C LEU A 54 -0.57 8.32 -6.62
N ALA A 55 -0.17 8.76 -7.82
CA ALA A 55 -0.36 10.14 -8.24
C ALA A 55 -1.86 10.47 -8.43
N ALA A 56 -2.64 9.55 -9.01
CA ALA A 56 -4.07 9.72 -9.18
C ALA A 56 -4.81 9.77 -7.83
N LEU A 57 -4.43 8.94 -6.87
CA LEU A 57 -4.97 8.97 -5.51
C LEU A 57 -4.68 10.29 -4.80
N ASP A 58 -3.46 10.83 -4.92
CA ASP A 58 -3.11 12.12 -4.33
C ASP A 58 -3.93 13.26 -4.96
N ILE A 59 -4.12 13.24 -6.29
CA ILE A 59 -4.98 14.19 -7.01
C ILE A 59 -6.45 14.07 -6.59
N GLU A 60 -6.96 12.85 -6.44
CA GLU A 60 -8.33 12.59 -5.97
C GLU A 60 -8.54 13.14 -4.56
N ALA A 61 -7.56 12.96 -3.66
CA ALA A 61 -7.56 13.53 -2.32
C ALA A 61 -7.59 15.07 -2.33
N GLN A 62 -6.77 15.68 -3.18
CA GLN A 62 -6.74 17.14 -3.37
C GLN A 62 -8.09 17.66 -3.87
N ALA A 63 -8.70 16.98 -4.85
CA ALA A 63 -10.02 17.35 -5.35
C ALA A 63 -11.14 17.18 -4.31
N ALA A 64 -11.02 16.19 -3.42
CA ALA A 64 -12.05 15.89 -2.44
C ALA A 64 -11.94 16.68 -1.13
N TYR A 65 -10.72 17.01 -0.69
CA TYR A 65 -10.45 17.58 0.64
C TYR A 65 -9.48 18.76 0.63
N GLY A 66 -8.92 19.14 -0.52
CA GLY A 66 -7.95 20.24 -0.63
C GLY A 66 -6.57 19.94 -0.03
N SER A 67 -6.26 18.67 0.19
CA SER A 67 -4.95 18.19 0.66
C SER A 67 -4.60 16.87 0.01
N GLY A 68 -3.31 16.52 -0.02
CA GLY A 68 -2.83 15.25 -0.58
C GLY A 68 -3.33 14.08 0.26
N PHE A 69 -3.19 12.85 -0.21
CA PHE A 69 -3.75 11.69 0.48
C PHE A 69 -3.07 11.42 1.83
N ALA A 70 -1.73 11.41 1.85
CA ALA A 70 -0.94 11.11 3.04
C ALA A 70 -1.24 12.00 4.27
N PRO A 71 -1.39 13.34 4.16
CA PRO A 71 -1.69 14.20 5.31
C PRO A 71 -3.14 14.16 5.80
N LEU A 72 -4.06 13.44 5.12
CA LEU A 72 -5.43 13.30 5.61
C LEU A 72 -5.48 12.48 6.91
N ASP A 73 -6.49 12.74 7.74
CA ASP A 73 -6.81 11.86 8.85
C ASP A 73 -7.28 10.48 8.35
N ALA A 74 -7.17 9.47 9.22
CA ALA A 74 -7.47 8.07 8.87
C ALA A 74 -8.89 7.90 8.29
N THR A 75 -9.88 8.59 8.86
CA THR A 75 -11.27 8.46 8.41
C THR A 75 -11.43 8.94 6.97
N ARG A 76 -10.76 10.04 6.61
CA ARG A 76 -10.79 10.55 5.23
C ARG A 76 -10.00 9.68 4.26
N GLN A 77 -8.89 9.10 4.71
CA GLN A 77 -8.14 8.12 3.93
C GLN A 77 -9.01 6.90 3.59
N ASP A 78 -9.68 6.34 4.60
CA ASP A 78 -10.56 5.17 4.45
C ASP A 78 -11.71 5.45 3.48
N VAL A 79 -12.37 6.60 3.63
CA VAL A 79 -13.46 7.02 2.73
C VAL A 79 -13.00 7.16 1.28
N LEU A 80 -11.77 7.64 1.04
CA LEU A 80 -11.23 7.70 -0.33
C LEU A 80 -10.89 6.33 -0.87
N LEU A 81 -10.24 5.48 -0.07
CA LEU A 81 -9.89 4.13 -0.49
C LEU A 81 -11.14 3.30 -0.81
N GLU A 82 -12.20 3.40 -0.01
CA GLU A 82 -13.49 2.76 -0.28
C GLU A 82 -14.09 3.27 -1.60
N ARG A 83 -13.99 4.56 -1.90
CA ARG A 83 -14.45 5.09 -3.20
C ARG A 83 -13.64 4.55 -4.36
N VAL A 84 -12.31 4.50 -4.23
CA VAL A 84 -11.40 3.97 -5.25
C VAL A 84 -11.67 2.49 -5.49
N GLU A 85 -11.87 1.70 -4.43
CA GLU A 85 -12.27 0.29 -4.49
C GLU A 85 -13.54 0.08 -5.34
N HIS A 86 -14.52 0.97 -5.20
CA HIS A 86 -15.77 0.93 -5.96
C HIS A 86 -15.70 1.65 -7.32
N GLY A 87 -14.54 2.20 -7.72
CA GLY A 87 -14.39 3.00 -8.95
C GLY A 87 -15.11 4.36 -8.92
N ASN A 88 -15.54 4.81 -7.75
CA ASN A 88 -16.32 6.04 -7.53
C ASN A 88 -15.40 7.27 -7.33
N VAL A 89 -14.57 7.56 -8.34
CA VAL A 89 -13.58 8.66 -8.31
C VAL A 89 -14.12 9.93 -8.99
N ARG A 90 -13.61 11.10 -8.58
CA ARG A 90 -14.01 12.42 -9.11
C ARG A 90 -13.07 12.92 -10.19
N THR A 91 -11.82 12.48 -10.19
CA THR A 91 -10.80 12.90 -11.15
C THR A 91 -10.56 11.83 -12.22
N ALA A 92 -9.87 12.20 -13.29
CA ALA A 92 -9.48 11.22 -14.31
C ALA A 92 -8.34 10.35 -13.77
N TRP A 93 -8.48 9.03 -13.93
CA TRP A 93 -7.43 8.07 -13.60
C TRP A 93 -6.87 7.44 -14.88
N PRO A 94 -5.54 7.34 -15.03
CA PRO A 94 -4.90 6.71 -16.18
C PRO A 94 -5.05 5.19 -16.22
N LEU A 95 -5.48 4.57 -15.12
CA LEU A 95 -5.83 3.16 -15.00
C LEU A 95 -7.14 2.99 -14.24
N ASP A 96 -7.72 1.79 -14.28
CA ASP A 96 -8.92 1.48 -13.51
C ASP A 96 -8.65 1.61 -11.99
N PRO A 97 -9.40 2.46 -11.26
CA PRO A 97 -9.14 2.70 -9.84
C PRO A 97 -9.33 1.46 -8.97
N ALA A 98 -10.35 0.65 -9.26
CA ALA A 98 -10.66 -0.55 -8.49
C ALA A 98 -9.59 -1.63 -8.72
N MET A 99 -9.11 -1.78 -9.95
CA MET A 99 -7.98 -2.67 -10.25
C MET A 99 -6.70 -2.24 -9.53
N PHE A 100 -6.42 -0.94 -9.46
CA PHE A 100 -5.27 -0.43 -8.70
C PHE A 100 -5.38 -0.75 -7.22
N PHE A 101 -6.56 -0.55 -6.64
CA PHE A 101 -6.80 -0.87 -5.23
C PHE A 101 -6.59 -2.36 -4.94
N ASN A 102 -7.14 -3.24 -5.78
CA ASN A 102 -6.95 -4.68 -5.64
C ASN A 102 -5.48 -5.08 -5.74
N LEU A 103 -4.71 -4.45 -6.63
CA LEU A 103 -3.27 -4.67 -6.76
C LEU A 103 -2.52 -4.27 -5.49
N LEU A 104 -2.86 -3.12 -4.90
CA LEU A 104 -2.30 -2.67 -3.63
C LEU A 104 -2.59 -3.68 -2.51
N VAL A 105 -3.83 -4.15 -2.39
CA VAL A 105 -4.23 -5.13 -1.37
C VAL A 105 -3.46 -6.44 -1.53
N GLN A 106 -3.37 -6.95 -2.76
CA GLN A 106 -2.64 -8.18 -3.05
C GLN A 106 -1.17 -8.06 -2.63
N HIS A 107 -0.44 -7.05 -3.11
CA HIS A 107 0.97 -6.93 -2.79
C HIS A 107 1.24 -6.56 -1.32
N CYS A 108 0.31 -5.88 -0.65
CA CYS A 108 0.41 -5.68 0.80
C CYS A 108 0.30 -7.01 1.54
N ALA A 109 -0.63 -7.87 1.16
CA ALA A 109 -0.76 -9.20 1.75
C ALA A 109 0.49 -10.05 1.48
N GLU A 110 1.02 -10.03 0.25
CA GLU A 110 2.28 -10.72 -0.09
C GLU A 110 3.44 -10.19 0.76
N GLY A 111 3.64 -8.87 0.83
CA GLY A 111 4.70 -8.26 1.62
C GLY A 111 4.58 -8.49 3.13
N PHE A 112 3.38 -8.70 3.65
CA PHE A 112 3.16 -8.90 5.08
C PHE A 112 3.27 -10.37 5.49
N TYR A 113 2.73 -11.30 4.69
CA TYR A 113 2.64 -12.72 5.06
C TYR A 113 3.71 -13.62 4.43
N ALA A 114 4.44 -13.15 3.41
CA ALA A 114 5.50 -13.94 2.79
C ALA A 114 6.70 -14.19 3.72
N ASP A 115 7.63 -15.00 3.23
CA ASP A 115 8.91 -15.26 3.90
C ASP A 115 9.69 -13.94 4.11
N PRO A 116 10.21 -13.67 5.32
CA PRO A 116 10.98 -12.46 5.59
C PRO A 116 12.19 -12.27 4.66
N GLY A 117 12.77 -13.34 4.14
CA GLY A 117 13.86 -13.33 3.16
C GLY A 117 13.51 -12.60 1.85
N SER A 118 12.22 -12.48 1.52
CA SER A 118 11.72 -11.70 0.40
C SER A 118 11.78 -10.19 0.63
N GLY A 119 12.08 -9.73 1.85
CA GLY A 119 12.23 -8.32 2.23
C GLY A 119 11.00 -7.70 2.89
N GLY A 120 9.94 -8.50 3.12
CA GLY A 120 8.76 -8.13 3.90
C GLY A 120 8.74 -8.85 5.26
N ASN A 121 7.57 -8.98 5.89
CA ASN A 121 7.34 -9.73 7.13
C ASN A 121 8.50 -9.58 8.15
N ARG A 122 8.89 -8.32 8.39
CA ARG A 122 10.06 -7.99 9.21
C ARG A 122 9.93 -8.63 10.58
N ASP A 123 11.02 -9.19 11.07
CA ASP A 123 11.08 -9.88 12.36
C ASP A 123 10.05 -11.03 12.51
N GLU A 124 9.57 -11.58 11.38
CA GLU A 124 8.57 -12.66 11.35
C GLU A 124 7.26 -12.29 12.08
N ILE A 125 6.90 -11.00 12.11
CA ILE A 125 5.72 -10.49 12.83
C ILE A 125 4.45 -11.26 12.45
N ALA A 126 4.21 -11.47 11.15
CA ALA A 126 3.02 -12.17 10.69
C ALA A 126 3.04 -13.66 11.06
N TRP A 127 4.21 -14.30 11.06
CA TRP A 127 4.34 -15.70 11.45
C TRP A 127 4.11 -15.89 12.96
N LYS A 128 4.67 -14.99 13.78
CA LYS A 128 4.43 -14.95 15.23
C LYS A 128 2.95 -14.72 15.54
N MET A 129 2.29 -13.82 14.81
CA MET A 129 0.86 -13.53 14.96
C MET A 129 -0.01 -14.78 14.75
N ILE A 130 0.28 -15.59 13.74
CA ILE A 130 -0.50 -16.81 13.43
C ILE A 130 0.00 -18.07 14.17
N GLY A 131 1.05 -17.95 14.98
CA GLY A 131 1.66 -19.08 15.70
C GLY A 131 2.40 -20.07 14.79
N PHE A 132 2.90 -19.61 13.64
CA PHE A 132 3.73 -20.41 12.75
C PHE A 132 5.18 -20.45 13.24
N GLU A 133 5.75 -21.66 13.31
CA GLU A 133 7.15 -21.90 13.67
C GLU A 133 7.84 -22.67 12.55
N VAL A 134 8.97 -22.16 12.06
CA VAL A 134 9.83 -22.92 11.15
C VAL A 134 10.50 -24.04 11.95
N ARG A 135 10.10 -25.28 11.70
CA ARG A 135 10.80 -26.46 12.21
C ARG A 135 11.85 -26.90 11.19
N GLY A 136 13.12 -26.77 11.56
CA GLY A 136 14.26 -27.27 10.80
C GLY A 136 14.45 -28.78 10.91
#